data_AF-F1A284-F1
#
_entry.id   AF-F1A284-F1
#
_cell.length_a   1.000
_cell.length_b   1.000
_cell.length_c   1.000
_cell.angle_alpha   90.00
_cell.angle_beta   90.00
_cell.angle_gamma   90.00
#
_symmetry.space_group_name_H-M   'P 1'
#
loop_
_entity.id
_entity.type
_entity.pdbx_description
1 polymer ?
#
loop_
_entity_poly.entity_id
_entity_poly.type
_entity_poly.pdbx_seq_one_letter_code
_entity_poly.pdbx_strand_id
1 'polypeptide(L)'
;MRFLIALLLIIVAFASNTFALQCEMCQYAIKAAEDLVDQNFTQNQILPYLNSACNLLPESWAAPCEIVVEQYGWQFIQKAIAHETPEVACTQLGLCVEVEAEVEVEEQEAPVQTNMLGKWHWKKHHKNPFKHLEKELKCKACHYVVGKADGYINREFNEAKHAIDRECDVFELHPAVKYCKHIVDHELDKIFNEVRRHESPANVCKHIHWC
;
A
#
# COMPACT_ATOMS: atom_id res chain seq x y z
N MET A 1 6.27 -41.85 -1.88
CA MET A 1 5.32 -41.45 -0.82
C MET A 1 5.79 -40.18 -0.09
N ARG A 2 6.99 -40.12 0.48
CA ARG A 2 7.54 -38.89 1.13
C ARG A 2 7.58 -37.65 0.22
N PHE A 3 7.92 -37.82 -1.06
CA PHE A 3 7.89 -36.72 -2.05
C PHE A 3 6.47 -36.22 -2.38
N LEU A 4 5.47 -37.11 -2.37
CA LEU A 4 4.07 -36.72 -2.59
C LEU A 4 3.50 -35.96 -1.40
N ILE A 5 3.86 -36.37 -0.18
CA ILE A 5 3.50 -35.65 1.05
C ILE A 5 4.17 -34.28 1.08
N ALA A 6 5.46 -34.17 0.72
CA ALA A 6 6.15 -32.89 0.62
C ALA A 6 5.52 -31.97 -0.44
N LEU A 7 5.18 -32.50 -1.62
CA LEU A 7 4.46 -31.74 -2.66
C LEU A 7 3.08 -31.26 -2.19
N LEU A 8 2.31 -32.10 -1.49
CA LEU A 8 1.01 -31.71 -0.94
C LEU A 8 1.14 -30.63 0.13
N LEU A 9 2.12 -30.73 1.04
CA LEU A 9 2.36 -29.72 2.07
C LEU A 9 2.81 -28.38 1.47
N ILE A 10 3.64 -28.43 0.43
CA ILE A 10 4.07 -27.24 -0.31
C ILE A 10 2.87 -26.60 -1.02
N ILE A 11 2.03 -27.37 -1.70
CA ILE A 11 0.80 -26.87 -2.36
C ILE A 11 -0.15 -26.24 -1.34
N VAL A 12 -0.35 -26.86 -0.18
CA VAL A 12 -1.22 -26.33 0.90
C VAL A 12 -0.66 -25.03 1.49
N ALA A 13 0.65 -24.95 1.74
CA ALA A 13 1.29 -23.74 2.25
C ALA A 13 1.26 -22.57 1.25
N PHE A 14 1.40 -22.86 -0.06
CA PHE A 14 1.21 -21.85 -1.10
C PHE A 14 -0.25 -21.38 -1.16
N ALA A 15 -1.22 -22.30 -1.07
CA ALA A 15 -2.65 -21.98 -1.11
C ALA A 15 -3.09 -21.10 0.08
N SER A 16 -2.58 -21.35 1.29
CA SER A 16 -2.91 -20.54 2.48
C SER A 16 -2.42 -19.10 2.39
N ASN A 17 -1.20 -18.88 1.87
CA ASN A 17 -0.66 -17.53 1.69
C ASN A 17 -1.39 -16.75 0.59
N THR A 18 -1.83 -17.44 -0.48
CA THR A 18 -2.63 -16.80 -1.53
C THR A 18 -4.00 -16.36 -1.03
N PHE A 19 -4.58 -17.08 -0.07
CA PHE A 19 -5.91 -16.79 0.43
C PHE A 19 -5.95 -15.52 1.29
N ALA A 20 -4.99 -15.34 2.21
CA ALA A 20 -4.90 -14.12 3.01
C ALA A 20 -4.73 -12.86 2.12
N LEU A 21 -3.87 -12.95 1.11
CA LEU A 21 -3.65 -11.87 0.15
C LEU A 21 -4.93 -11.55 -0.66
N GLN A 22 -5.64 -12.57 -1.13
CA GLN A 22 -6.92 -12.38 -1.84
C GLN A 22 -7.97 -11.70 -0.97
N CYS A 23 -8.03 -12.03 0.32
CA CYS A 23 -8.93 -11.38 1.26
C CYS A 23 -8.60 -9.89 1.41
N GLU A 24 -7.35 -9.54 1.66
CA GLU A 24 -6.92 -8.14 1.81
C GLU A 24 -7.15 -7.33 0.53
N MET A 25 -6.79 -7.88 -0.64
CA MET A 25 -7.02 -7.22 -1.93
C MET A 25 -8.51 -7.01 -2.21
N CYS A 26 -9.34 -8.01 -1.89
CA CYS A 26 -10.78 -7.89 -2.02
C CYS A 26 -11.31 -6.75 -1.14
N GLN A 27 -10.95 -6.73 0.15
CA GLN A 27 -11.49 -5.74 1.07
C GLN A 27 -11.10 -4.32 0.67
N TYR A 28 -9.85 -4.16 0.23
CA TYR A 28 -9.36 -2.90 -0.33
C TYR A 28 -10.14 -2.50 -1.59
N ALA A 29 -10.34 -3.43 -2.53
CA ALA A 29 -11.05 -3.15 -3.78
C ALA A 29 -12.51 -2.75 -3.54
N ILE A 30 -13.21 -3.37 -2.59
CA ILE A 30 -14.57 -3.00 -2.22
C ILE A 30 -14.60 -1.60 -1.63
N LYS A 31 -13.70 -1.30 -0.68
CA LYS A 31 -13.60 0.04 -0.09
C LYS A 31 -13.32 1.12 -1.14
N ALA A 32 -12.41 0.85 -2.07
CA ALA A 32 -12.10 1.76 -3.17
C ALA A 32 -13.29 1.93 -4.13
N ALA A 33 -14.03 0.85 -4.42
CA ALA A 33 -15.23 0.90 -5.24
C ALA A 33 -16.35 1.70 -4.57
N GLU A 34 -16.59 1.52 -3.27
CA GLU A 34 -17.54 2.32 -2.48
C GLU A 34 -17.23 3.81 -2.59
N ASP A 35 -15.97 4.19 -2.33
CA ASP A 35 -15.55 5.59 -2.36
C ASP A 35 -15.74 6.23 -3.75
N LEU A 36 -15.61 5.44 -4.82
CA LEU A 36 -15.83 5.89 -6.19
C LEU A 36 -17.31 5.97 -6.55
N VAL A 37 -18.13 5.01 -6.09
CA VAL A 37 -19.59 5.05 -6.24
C VAL A 37 -20.16 6.29 -5.55
N ASP A 38 -19.71 6.60 -4.34
CA ASP A 38 -20.12 7.80 -3.58
C ASP A 38 -19.74 9.12 -4.27
N GLN A 39 -18.76 9.07 -5.18
CA GLN A 39 -18.35 10.18 -6.03
C GLN A 39 -19.04 10.19 -7.40
N ASN A 40 -20.11 9.41 -7.57
CA ASN A 40 -20.91 9.28 -8.80
C ASN A 40 -20.13 8.75 -10.01
N PHE A 41 -19.08 7.93 -9.80
CA PHE A 41 -18.45 7.23 -10.91
C PHE A 41 -19.35 6.08 -11.39
N THR A 42 -19.40 5.88 -12.70
CA THR A 42 -20.11 4.75 -13.32
C THR A 42 -19.27 3.47 -13.21
N GLN A 43 -19.92 2.30 -13.25
CA GLN A 43 -19.23 1.00 -13.24
C GLN A 43 -18.08 0.92 -14.27
N ASN A 44 -18.31 1.40 -15.49
CA ASN A 44 -17.30 1.41 -16.56
C ASN A 44 -16.12 2.36 -16.30
N GLN A 45 -16.29 3.35 -15.41
CA GLN A 45 -15.20 4.21 -14.97
C GLN A 45 -14.45 3.59 -13.79
N ILE A 46 -15.12 2.86 -12.90
CA ILE A 46 -14.51 2.29 -11.67
C ILE A 46 -13.55 1.15 -11.99
N LEU A 47 -13.90 0.23 -12.89
CA LEU A 47 -13.08 -0.95 -13.17
C LEU A 47 -11.65 -0.60 -13.65
N PRO A 48 -11.45 0.35 -14.58
CA PRO A 48 -10.11 0.83 -14.93
C PRO A 48 -9.32 1.42 -13.75
N TYR A 49 -9.99 2.04 -12.76
CA TYR A 49 -9.31 2.56 -11.56
C TYR A 49 -8.81 1.43 -10.67
N LEU A 50 -9.63 0.41 -10.42
CA LEU A 50 -9.23 -0.78 -9.65
C LEU A 50 -8.04 -1.46 -10.32
N ASN A 51 -8.07 -1.60 -11.65
CA ASN A 51 -6.96 -2.19 -12.39
C ASN A 51 -5.69 -1.32 -12.33
N SER A 52 -5.83 0.00 -12.45
CA SER A 52 -4.70 0.92 -12.38
C SER A 52 -4.04 0.94 -11.00
N ALA A 53 -4.77 0.63 -9.93
CA ALA A 53 -4.22 0.54 -8.58
C ALA A 53 -3.23 -0.64 -8.44
N CYS A 54 -3.42 -1.74 -9.18
CA CYS A 54 -2.49 -2.88 -9.17
C CYS A 54 -1.08 -2.48 -9.63
N ASN A 55 -0.96 -1.51 -10.55
CA ASN A 55 0.34 -0.99 -11.01
C ASN A 55 1.11 -0.21 -9.93
N LEU A 56 0.47 0.11 -8.80
CA LEU A 56 1.14 0.77 -7.68
C LEU A 56 1.86 -0.25 -6.78
N LEU A 57 1.50 -1.52 -6.87
CA LEU A 57 2.03 -2.63 -6.06
C LEU A 57 3.27 -3.24 -6.70
N PRO A 58 4.19 -3.87 -5.94
CA PRO A 58 5.41 -4.49 -6.45
C PRO A 58 5.09 -5.59 -7.48
N GLU A 59 6.02 -5.92 -8.37
CA GLU A 59 5.78 -6.92 -9.44
C GLU A 59 5.20 -8.25 -8.92
N SER A 60 5.69 -8.70 -7.75
CA SER A 60 5.21 -9.93 -7.11
C SER A 60 3.72 -9.91 -6.75
N TRP A 61 3.11 -8.73 -6.63
CA TRP A 61 1.73 -8.51 -6.20
C TRP A 61 0.85 -7.90 -7.31
N ALA A 62 1.46 -7.18 -8.26
CA ALA A 62 0.74 -6.56 -9.38
C ALA A 62 -0.04 -7.59 -10.19
N ALA A 63 0.60 -8.69 -10.62
CA ALA A 63 -0.06 -9.72 -11.41
C ALA A 63 -1.19 -10.45 -10.65
N PRO A 64 -1.01 -10.90 -9.39
CA PRO A 64 -2.12 -11.41 -8.58
C PRO A 64 -3.27 -10.42 -8.41
N CYS A 65 -2.98 -9.13 -8.23
CA CYS A 65 -3.99 -8.08 -8.12
C CYS A 65 -4.81 -7.94 -9.40
N GLU A 66 -4.14 -7.89 -10.56
CA GLU A 66 -4.80 -7.80 -11.86
C GLU A 66 -5.77 -8.96 -12.08
N ILE A 67 -5.34 -10.20 -11.78
CA ILE A 67 -6.19 -11.39 -11.87
C ILE A 67 -7.44 -11.25 -10.99
N VAL A 68 -7.29 -10.78 -9.75
CA VAL A 68 -8.43 -10.58 -8.84
C VAL A 68 -9.36 -9.48 -9.34
N VAL A 69 -8.84 -8.36 -9.83
CA VAL A 69 -9.66 -7.27 -10.38
C VAL A 69 -10.37 -7.70 -11.66
N GLU A 70 -9.71 -8.45 -12.54
CA GLU A 70 -10.34 -8.98 -13.76
C GLU A 70 -11.48 -9.97 -13.44
N GLN A 71 -11.27 -10.84 -12.45
CA GLN A 71 -12.25 -11.87 -12.10
C GLN A 71 -13.42 -11.36 -11.27
N TYR A 72 -13.17 -10.40 -10.37
CA TYR A 72 -14.13 -9.98 -9.35
C TYR A 72 -14.48 -8.49 -9.40
N GLY A 73 -13.82 -7.69 -10.22
CA GLY A 73 -13.96 -6.23 -10.23
C GLY A 73 -15.40 -5.76 -10.44
N TRP A 74 -16.18 -6.46 -11.26
CA TRP A 74 -17.61 -6.19 -11.40
C TRP A 74 -18.37 -6.48 -10.11
N GLN A 75 -18.15 -7.65 -9.51
CA GLN A 75 -18.77 -8.03 -8.24
C GLN A 75 -18.40 -7.04 -7.13
N PHE A 76 -17.15 -6.59 -7.04
CA PHE A 76 -16.73 -5.57 -6.07
C PHE A 76 -17.56 -4.29 -6.20
N ILE A 77 -17.80 -3.83 -7.43
CA ILE A 77 -18.62 -2.64 -7.67
C ILE A 77 -20.08 -2.89 -7.29
N GLN A 78 -20.64 -4.07 -7.58
CA GLN A 78 -22.01 -4.39 -7.17
C GLN A 78 -22.15 -4.44 -5.64
N LYS A 79 -21.17 -5.04 -4.96
CA LYS A 79 -21.13 -5.11 -3.50
C LYS A 79 -21.04 -3.72 -2.86
N ALA A 80 -20.22 -2.86 -3.45
CA ALA A 80 -20.12 -1.46 -3.07
C ALA A 80 -21.45 -0.69 -3.27
N ILE A 81 -22.13 -0.87 -4.41
CA ILE A 81 -23.46 -0.26 -4.67
C ILE A 81 -24.51 -0.75 -3.67
N ALA A 82 -24.41 -2.01 -3.25
CA ALA A 82 -25.28 -2.60 -2.23
C ALA A 82 -24.94 -2.13 -0.80
N HIS A 83 -23.89 -1.32 -0.62
CA HIS A 83 -23.37 -0.89 0.69
C HIS A 83 -23.04 -2.06 1.62
N GLU A 84 -22.61 -3.19 1.06
CA GLU A 84 -22.10 -4.31 1.84
C GLU A 84 -20.71 -3.99 2.38
N THR A 85 -20.48 -4.21 3.67
CA THR A 85 -19.15 -3.98 4.26
C THR A 85 -18.10 -4.87 3.57
N PRO A 86 -16.84 -4.42 3.40
CA PRO A 86 -15.79 -5.20 2.75
C PRO A 86 -15.62 -6.62 3.30
N GLU A 87 -15.68 -6.80 4.62
CA GLU A 87 -15.56 -8.10 5.28
C GLU A 87 -16.66 -9.07 4.85
N VAL A 88 -17.93 -8.66 4.97
CA VAL A 88 -19.09 -9.46 4.55
C VAL A 88 -19.04 -9.76 3.06
N ALA A 89 -18.78 -8.75 2.23
CA ALA A 89 -18.80 -8.91 0.80
C ALA A 89 -17.68 -9.85 0.30
N CYS A 90 -16.46 -9.72 0.84
CA CYS A 90 -15.34 -10.58 0.46
C CYS A 90 -15.51 -12.02 0.95
N THR A 91 -16.14 -12.20 2.11
CA THR A 91 -16.55 -13.51 2.60
C THR A 91 -17.57 -14.17 1.68
N GLN A 92 -18.61 -13.44 1.26
CA GLN A 92 -19.60 -13.94 0.30
C GLN A 92 -19.02 -14.26 -1.08
N LEU A 93 -17.94 -13.57 -1.48
CA LEU A 93 -17.19 -13.86 -2.69
C LEU A 93 -16.23 -15.05 -2.54
N GLY A 94 -16.11 -15.63 -1.35
CA GLY A 94 -15.19 -16.73 -1.05
C GLY A 94 -13.72 -16.30 -1.03
N LEU A 95 -13.46 -15.00 -0.92
CA LEU A 95 -12.11 -14.41 -0.88
C LEU A 95 -11.61 -14.22 0.55
N CYS A 96 -12.49 -14.28 1.55
CA CYS A 96 -12.18 -14.30 2.98
C CYS A 96 -12.87 -15.49 3.65
N VAL A 97 -12.27 -16.05 4.71
CA VAL A 97 -12.93 -17.09 5.53
C VAL A 97 -13.78 -16.39 6.58
N GLU A 98 -14.97 -16.91 6.87
CA GLU A 98 -15.67 -16.57 8.11
C GLU A 98 -14.81 -17.06 9.27
N VAL A 99 -14.36 -16.14 10.13
CA VAL A 99 -13.76 -16.54 11.40
C VAL A 99 -14.91 -17.02 12.28
N GLU A 100 -15.24 -18.31 12.23
CA GLU A 100 -16.06 -18.93 13.27
C GLU A 100 -15.31 -18.74 14.60
N ALA A 101 -15.85 -17.88 15.45
CA ALA A 101 -15.34 -17.62 16.77
C ALA A 101 -15.53 -18.88 17.64
N GLU A 102 -14.60 -19.82 17.58
CA GLU A 102 -14.43 -20.92 18.54
C GLU A 102 -13.03 -21.55 18.38
N VAL A 103 -11.99 -20.86 18.85
CA VAL A 103 -10.76 -21.49 19.37
C VAL A 103 -10.31 -20.71 20.61
N GLU A 104 -10.17 -21.43 21.71
CA GLU A 104 -9.79 -20.95 23.04
C GLU A 104 -8.47 -20.15 22.99
N VAL A 105 -8.50 -18.92 23.51
CA VAL A 105 -7.34 -18.04 23.63
C VAL A 105 -6.53 -18.45 24.86
N GLU A 106 -5.34 -19.01 24.65
CA GLU A 106 -4.26 -19.02 25.65
C GLU A 106 -3.34 -17.81 25.41
N GLU A 107 -3.10 -17.05 26.47
CA GLU A 107 -2.48 -15.73 26.49
C GLU A 107 -0.95 -15.82 26.29
N GLN A 108 -0.49 -15.48 25.08
CA GLN A 108 0.89 -15.06 24.84
C GLN A 108 0.90 -13.93 23.80
N GLU A 109 1.14 -12.71 24.29
CA GLU A 109 1.14 -11.47 23.54
C GLU A 109 2.25 -11.43 22.46
N ALA A 110 1.85 -11.44 21.20
CA ALA A 110 2.59 -10.79 20.11
C ALA A 110 1.60 -9.85 19.39
N PRO A 111 1.99 -8.60 19.06
CA PRO A 111 1.04 -7.62 18.55
C PRO A 111 0.61 -8.02 17.13
N VAL A 112 -0.63 -8.46 17.00
CA VAL A 112 -1.32 -8.55 15.71
C VAL A 112 -1.51 -7.11 15.22
N GLN A 113 -0.72 -6.70 14.24
CA GLN A 113 -0.91 -5.43 13.54
C GLN A 113 -2.04 -5.56 12.52
N THR A 114 -3.29 -5.61 12.99
CA THR A 114 -4.50 -5.53 12.14
C THR A 114 -4.82 -4.09 11.75
N ASN A 115 -3.86 -3.36 11.17
CA ASN A 115 -4.09 -2.02 10.63
C ASN A 115 -2.89 -1.49 9.81
N MET A 116 -2.66 -2.07 8.62
CA MET A 116 -1.79 -1.44 7.62
C MET A 116 -2.44 -0.24 6.91
N LEU A 117 -3.75 -0.06 7.03
CA LEU A 117 -4.48 1.07 6.43
C LEU A 117 -5.46 1.63 7.45
N GLY A 118 -5.12 2.82 7.97
CA GLY A 118 -5.87 3.49 9.05
C GLY A 118 -7.33 3.79 8.69
N LYS A 119 -8.13 4.11 9.71
CA LYS A 119 -9.53 4.55 9.55
C LYS A 119 -9.59 5.82 8.71
N TRP A 120 -10.06 5.69 7.47
CA TRP A 120 -10.22 6.84 6.58
C TRP A 120 -11.62 7.43 6.68
N HIS A 121 -11.70 8.72 6.97
CA HIS A 121 -12.94 9.52 6.88
C HIS A 121 -12.82 10.45 5.68
N TRP A 122 -13.53 10.17 4.58
CA TRP A 122 -13.51 11.00 3.39
C TRP A 122 -14.80 11.82 3.24
N LYS A 123 -14.68 13.15 3.25
CA LYS A 123 -15.78 14.06 2.87
C LYS A 123 -15.66 14.39 1.37
N LYS A 124 -16.77 14.20 0.65
CA LYS A 124 -17.05 14.44 -0.78
C LYS A 124 -16.26 15.56 -1.46
N HIS A 125 -15.52 15.26 -2.54
CA HIS A 125 -15.31 16.14 -3.72
C HIS A 125 -14.84 15.35 -4.97
N HIS A 126 -15.45 15.63 -6.13
CA HIS A 126 -15.18 15.01 -7.44
C HIS A 126 -13.81 15.37 -8.06
N LYS A 127 -12.72 14.72 -7.63
CA LYS A 127 -11.41 14.74 -8.30
C LYS A 127 -10.85 13.31 -8.31
N ASN A 128 -9.93 13.01 -9.25
CA ASN A 128 -9.23 11.73 -9.30
C ASN A 128 -8.81 11.31 -7.86
N PRO A 129 -9.34 10.19 -7.31
CA PRO A 129 -9.12 9.81 -5.91
C PRO A 129 -7.64 9.67 -5.57
N PHE A 130 -6.81 9.34 -6.56
CA PHE A 130 -5.37 9.16 -6.39
C PHE A 130 -4.56 10.47 -6.48
N LYS A 131 -5.16 11.60 -6.89
CA LYS A 131 -4.41 12.87 -7.01
C LYS A 131 -4.01 13.43 -5.65
N HIS A 132 -4.85 13.26 -4.64
CA HIS A 132 -4.51 13.60 -3.27
C HIS A 132 -3.44 12.65 -2.72
N LEU A 133 -3.57 11.36 -3.04
CA LEU A 133 -2.59 10.34 -2.69
C LEU A 133 -1.20 10.66 -3.27
N GLU A 134 -1.11 11.13 -4.52
CA GLU A 134 0.17 11.50 -5.14
C GLU A 134 0.89 12.61 -4.37
N LYS A 135 0.17 13.69 -4.03
CA LYS A 135 0.75 14.82 -3.29
C LYS A 135 1.17 14.40 -1.88
N GLU A 136 0.32 13.65 -1.18
CA GLU A 136 0.62 13.16 0.16
C GLU A 136 1.83 12.22 0.15
N LEU A 137 1.92 11.33 -0.85
CA LEU A 137 3.00 10.37 -0.95
C LEU A 137 4.34 11.05 -1.27
N LYS A 138 4.36 12.06 -2.16
CA LYS A 138 5.55 12.89 -2.40
C LYS A 138 6.07 13.54 -1.12
N CYS A 139 5.16 14.15 -0.36
CA CYS A 139 5.54 14.84 0.88
C CYS A 139 6.03 13.87 1.96
N LYS A 140 5.37 12.70 2.10
CA LYS A 140 5.83 11.61 2.98
C LYS A 140 7.20 11.06 2.58
N ALA A 141 7.43 10.83 1.29
CA ALA A 141 8.72 10.36 0.78
C ALA A 141 9.84 11.38 1.09
N CYS A 142 9.55 12.68 0.95
CA CYS A 142 10.51 13.72 1.34
C CYS A 142 10.80 13.71 2.84
N HIS A 143 9.77 13.69 3.70
CA HIS A 143 9.98 13.62 5.15
C HIS A 143 10.82 12.40 5.56
N TYR A 144 10.59 11.25 4.91
CA TYR A 144 11.38 10.05 5.13
C TYR A 144 12.85 10.26 4.76
N VAL A 145 13.14 10.76 3.55
CA VAL A 145 14.52 10.99 3.11
C VAL A 145 15.23 12.03 3.98
N VAL A 146 14.54 13.11 4.38
CA VAL A 146 15.13 14.11 5.29
C VAL A 146 15.43 13.50 6.67
N GLY A 147 14.52 12.69 7.21
CA GLY A 147 14.75 12.00 8.48
C GLY A 147 15.92 11.00 8.41
N LYS A 148 16.08 10.28 7.29
CA LYS A 148 17.23 9.41 7.08
C LYS A 148 18.52 10.22 6.90
N ALA A 149 18.49 11.30 6.12
CA ALA A 149 19.62 12.19 5.88
C ALA A 149 20.23 12.76 7.15
N ASP A 150 19.41 13.14 8.13
CA ASP A 150 19.85 13.59 9.45
C ASP A 150 20.76 12.56 10.16
N GLY A 151 20.38 11.28 10.10
CA GLY A 151 21.18 10.17 10.65
C GLY A 151 22.51 9.93 9.92
N TYR A 152 22.66 10.40 8.69
CA TYR A 152 23.88 10.22 7.87
C TYR A 152 24.69 11.50 7.67
N ILE A 153 24.34 12.61 8.33
CA ILE A 153 24.89 13.94 8.03
C ILE A 153 26.42 14.06 8.22
N ASN A 154 26.99 13.20 9.06
CA ASN A 154 28.42 13.15 9.37
C ASN A 154 29.20 12.13 8.52
N ARG A 155 28.54 11.46 7.56
CA ARG A 155 29.17 10.48 6.65
C ARG A 155 29.62 11.15 5.36
N GLU A 156 30.46 10.45 4.60
CA GLU A 156 30.79 10.87 3.23
C GLU A 156 29.52 10.84 2.37
N PHE A 157 29.36 11.84 1.50
CA PHE A 157 28.11 12.07 0.78
C PHE A 157 27.69 10.87 -0.07
N ASN A 158 28.62 10.26 -0.81
CA ASN A 158 28.30 9.11 -1.64
C ASN A 158 27.95 7.89 -0.78
N GLU A 159 28.68 7.63 0.31
CA GLU A 159 28.34 6.57 1.27
C GLU A 159 26.92 6.74 1.81
N ALA A 160 26.58 7.96 2.25
CA ALA A 160 25.27 8.29 2.76
C ALA A 160 24.17 8.16 1.69
N LYS A 161 24.43 8.65 0.47
CA LYS A 161 23.53 8.52 -0.67
C LYS A 161 23.21 7.06 -0.96
N HIS A 162 24.23 6.19 -1.03
CA HIS A 162 24.03 4.76 -1.26
C HIS A 162 23.30 4.08 -0.11
N ALA A 163 23.52 4.51 1.14
CA ALA A 163 22.79 3.97 2.28
C ALA A 163 21.30 4.33 2.23
N ILE A 164 20.98 5.59 1.96
CA ILE A 164 19.59 6.06 1.89
C ILE A 164 18.88 5.49 0.65
N ASP A 165 19.58 5.33 -0.48
CA ASP A 165 19.01 4.70 -1.69
C ASP A 165 18.51 3.27 -1.42
N ARG A 166 19.31 2.45 -0.70
CA ARG A 166 18.88 1.09 -0.31
C ARG A 166 17.68 1.09 0.61
N GLU A 167 17.54 2.11 1.45
CA GLU A 167 16.38 2.27 2.33
C GLU A 167 15.10 2.60 1.54
N CYS A 168 15.22 3.13 0.31
CA CYS A 168 14.07 3.35 -0.57
C CYS A 168 13.49 2.03 -1.11
N ASP A 169 14.28 0.96 -1.19
CA ASP A 169 13.83 -0.35 -1.70
C ASP A 169 12.96 -1.12 -0.70
N VAL A 170 12.86 -0.64 0.54
CA VAL A 170 12.01 -1.24 1.59
C VAL A 170 10.52 -0.96 1.32
N PHE A 171 10.18 0.06 0.53
CA PHE A 171 8.78 0.40 0.29
C PHE A 171 8.08 -0.60 -0.65
N GLU A 172 6.92 -1.08 -0.22
CA GLU A 172 6.05 -1.98 -0.99
C GLU A 172 5.18 -1.24 -2.03
N LEU A 173 5.42 0.04 -2.27
CA LEU A 173 4.67 0.83 -3.25
C LEU A 173 5.63 1.42 -4.28
N HIS A 174 5.46 1.06 -5.56
CA HIS A 174 6.27 1.57 -6.67
C HIS A 174 6.37 3.10 -6.69
N PRO A 175 5.27 3.87 -6.49
CA PRO A 175 5.39 5.33 -6.45
C PRO A 175 6.23 5.83 -5.27
N ALA A 176 6.17 5.15 -4.11
CA ALA A 176 6.96 5.52 -2.93
C ALA A 176 8.46 5.28 -3.17
N VAL A 177 8.82 4.11 -3.72
CA VAL A 177 10.19 3.79 -4.14
C VAL A 177 10.67 4.84 -5.14
N LYS A 178 9.87 5.12 -6.18
CA LYS A 178 10.20 6.09 -7.23
C LYS A 178 10.45 7.49 -6.67
N TYR A 179 9.58 7.98 -5.80
CA TYR A 179 9.77 9.32 -5.20
C TYR A 179 10.97 9.36 -4.27
N CYS A 180 11.15 8.34 -3.41
CA CYS A 180 12.30 8.26 -2.52
C CYS A 180 13.62 8.30 -3.30
N LYS A 181 13.77 7.42 -4.31
CA LYS A 181 14.98 7.38 -5.16
C LYS A 181 15.19 8.69 -5.90
N HIS A 182 14.13 9.28 -6.45
CA HIS A 182 14.23 10.56 -7.13
C HIS A 182 14.74 11.68 -6.19
N ILE A 183 14.26 11.73 -4.95
CA ILE A 183 14.75 12.70 -3.96
C ILE A 183 16.22 12.42 -3.62
N VAL A 184 16.59 11.15 -3.42
CA VAL A 184 17.98 10.74 -3.14
C VAL A 184 18.93 11.11 -4.29
N ASP A 185 18.49 10.96 -5.53
CA ASP A 185 19.30 11.21 -6.72
C ASP A 185 19.44 12.70 -7.05
N HIS A 186 18.39 13.50 -6.82
CA HIS A 186 18.34 14.87 -7.33
C HIS A 186 18.34 15.96 -6.25
N GLU A 187 17.95 15.63 -5.02
CA GLU A 187 17.74 16.64 -3.97
C GLU A 187 18.59 16.40 -2.72
N LEU A 188 19.24 15.24 -2.58
CA LEU A 188 19.95 14.88 -1.35
C LEU A 188 21.04 15.87 -0.95
N ASP A 189 21.77 16.44 -1.91
CA ASP A 189 22.79 17.47 -1.63
C ASP A 189 22.17 18.72 -0.99
N LYS A 190 21.04 19.20 -1.52
CA LYS A 190 20.30 20.32 -0.94
C LYS A 190 19.76 19.97 0.45
N ILE A 191 19.21 18.76 0.61
CA ILE A 191 18.72 18.27 1.90
C ILE A 191 19.85 18.27 2.93
N PHE A 192 21.05 17.79 2.59
CA PHE A 192 22.20 17.79 3.51
C PHE A 192 22.60 19.21 3.92
N ASN A 193 22.52 20.17 3.00
CA ASN A 193 22.82 21.57 3.31
C ASN A 193 21.79 22.21 4.25
N GLU A 194 20.50 21.91 4.10
CA GLU A 194 19.45 22.44 4.96
C GLU A 194 19.37 21.73 6.32
N VAL A 195 19.59 20.42 6.37
CA VAL A 195 19.61 19.63 7.62
C VAL A 195 20.74 20.10 8.55
N ARG A 196 21.91 20.48 8.02
CA ARG A 196 23.00 21.09 8.82
C ARG A 196 22.59 22.38 9.53
N ARG A 197 21.55 23.07 9.04
CA ARG A 197 20.98 24.28 9.66
C ARG A 197 19.93 23.94 10.73
N HIS A 198 19.78 22.67 11.09
CA HIS A 198 18.78 22.16 12.04
C HIS A 198 17.34 22.49 11.64
N GLU A 199 17.06 22.53 10.33
CA GLU A 199 15.71 22.72 9.82
C GLU A 199 14.85 21.46 10.01
N SER A 200 13.57 21.64 10.34
CA SER A 200 12.63 20.52 10.43
C SER A 200 12.35 19.90 9.05
N PRO A 201 12.05 18.58 8.97
CA PRO A 201 11.69 17.93 7.70
C PRO A 201 10.59 18.65 6.92
N ALA A 202 9.60 19.20 7.63
CA ALA A 202 8.50 19.94 7.01
C ALA A 202 8.95 21.22 6.31
N ASN A 203 9.96 21.91 6.83
CA ASN A 203 10.50 23.13 6.21
C ASN A 203 11.43 22.78 5.06
N VAL A 204 12.33 21.81 5.24
CA VAL A 204 13.22 21.33 4.18
C VAL A 204 12.39 20.92 2.96
N CYS A 205 11.36 20.09 3.16
CA CYS A 205 10.52 19.60 2.06
C CYS A 205 9.69 20.69 1.38
N LYS A 206 9.31 21.77 2.09
CA LYS A 206 8.70 22.96 1.48
C LYS A 206 9.70 23.75 0.64
N HIS A 207 10.92 23.91 1.13
CA HIS A 207 11.99 24.65 0.44
C HIS A 207 12.40 23.96 -0.86
N ILE A 208 12.44 22.62 -0.90
CA ILE A 208 12.73 21.87 -2.11
C ILE A 208 11.48 21.53 -2.95
N HIS A 209 10.31 22.05 -2.58
CA HIS A 209 9.03 21.89 -3.30
C HIS A 209 8.53 20.43 -3.46
N TRP A 210 8.82 19.59 -2.47
CA TRP A 210 8.26 18.23 -2.35
C TRP A 210 7.05 18.15 -1.41
N CYS A 211 6.86 19.21 -0.63
CA CYS A 211 5.64 19.60 0.08
C CYS A 211 5.34 21.08 -0.29
#